data_AF-A0A925GYG1-F1
#
_entry.id   AF-A0A925GYG1-F1
#
_cell.length_a   1.000
_cell.length_b   1.000
_cell.length_c   1.000
_cell.angle_alpha   90.00
_cell.angle_beta   90.00
_cell.angle_gamma   90.00
#
_symmetry.space_group_name_H-M   'P 1'
#
loop_
_entity.id
_entity.type
_entity.pdbx_description
1 polymer ?
#
loop_
_entity_poly.entity_id
_entity_poly.type
_entity_poly.pdbx_seq_one_letter_code
_entity_poly.pdbx_strand_id
1 'polypeptide(L)'
;MRSAVIGFLFAFASFASDLTGVWVGVIQGRKGEPLDIAFRFAPGNTGALEGKLYGDYGSSLIQDVRIAGSLITFTITMEEQAGNEINTTRFRFSGRIGADEIELTRDRELSTTATNDGPAKVREEIKQTFRLKRLYGRTRTAGL
;
A
#
# COMPACT_ATOMS: atom_id res chain seq x y z
N MET A 1 52.36 13.97 4.80
CA MET A 1 51.28 14.76 4.16
C MET A 1 49.97 14.03 4.41
N ARG A 2 49.03 14.68 5.09
CA ARG A 2 47.75 14.12 5.53
C ARG A 2 46.71 14.32 4.42
N SER A 3 46.33 13.28 3.69
CA SER A 3 45.24 13.37 2.72
C SER A 3 43.93 13.00 3.40
N ALA A 4 43.03 13.99 3.48
CA ALA A 4 41.71 13.86 4.05
C ALA A 4 40.82 12.94 3.21
N VAL A 5 40.24 11.92 3.85
CA VAL A 5 39.15 11.12 3.29
C VAL A 5 37.87 11.93 3.50
N ILE A 6 37.38 12.58 2.43
CA ILE A 6 36.08 13.27 2.44
C ILE A 6 34.99 12.20 2.38
N GLY A 7 34.26 12.05 3.49
CA GLY A 7 33.13 11.14 3.62
C GLY A 7 31.97 11.57 2.73
N PHE A 8 31.55 10.67 1.84
CA PHE A 8 30.31 10.80 1.09
C PHE A 8 29.14 10.41 2.00
N LEU A 9 28.61 11.38 2.75
CA LEU A 9 27.42 11.21 3.56
C LEU A 9 26.20 11.14 2.61
N PHE A 10 25.71 9.93 2.35
CA PHE A 10 24.51 9.72 1.55
C PHE A 10 23.30 10.32 2.27
N ALA A 11 22.81 11.47 1.78
CA ALA A 11 21.54 12.05 2.18
C ALA A 11 20.38 11.25 1.57
N PHE A 12 20.03 10.10 2.16
CA PHE A 12 18.84 9.31 1.79
C PHE A 12 17.58 9.71 2.60
N ALA A 13 17.52 10.93 3.12
CA ALA A 13 16.41 11.33 3.98
C ALA A 13 15.32 12.07 3.19
N SER A 14 14.08 11.56 3.29
CA SER A 14 12.80 12.30 3.24
C SER A 14 11.77 11.98 2.13
N PHE A 15 11.68 10.75 1.63
CA PHE A 15 10.48 10.33 0.84
C PHE A 15 9.36 9.70 1.68
N ALA A 16 9.68 9.21 2.89
CA ALA A 16 8.69 8.59 3.77
C ALA A 16 7.71 9.61 4.38
N SER A 17 8.14 10.85 4.60
CA SER A 17 7.28 11.91 5.16
C SER A 17 6.19 12.34 4.18
N ASP A 18 6.52 12.41 2.89
CA ASP A 18 5.54 12.79 1.86
C ASP A 18 4.46 11.71 1.70
N LEU A 19 4.78 10.44 1.90
CA LEU A 19 3.80 9.36 1.82
C LEU A 19 2.79 9.33 2.98
N THR A 20 3.14 9.92 4.12
CA THR A 20 2.29 9.88 5.32
C THR A 20 0.96 10.59 5.08
N GLY A 21 -0.14 9.95 5.47
CA GLY A 21 -1.49 10.49 5.31
C GLY A 21 -2.51 9.45 4.88
N VAL A 22 -3.71 9.93 4.60
CA VAL A 22 -4.81 9.11 4.07
C VAL A 22 -4.89 9.29 2.56
N TRP A 23 -4.91 8.18 1.84
CA TRP A 23 -4.92 8.09 0.39
C TRP A 23 -6.14 7.28 -0.05
N VAL A 24 -6.96 7.88 -0.90
CA VAL A 24 -8.24 7.32 -1.34
C VAL A 24 -8.24 7.08 -2.84
N GLY A 25 -8.92 6.04 -3.29
CA GLY A 25 -9.14 5.79 -4.71
C GLY A 25 -10.24 4.79 -4.93
N VAL A 26 -10.41 4.39 -6.18
CA VAL A 26 -11.48 3.47 -6.59
C VAL A 26 -10.84 2.28 -7.29
N ILE A 27 -11.28 1.08 -6.91
CA ILE A 27 -10.92 -0.16 -7.58
C ILE A 27 -12.17 -0.86 -8.14
N GLN A 28 -11.94 -1.89 -8.95
CA GLN A 28 -13.01 -2.78 -9.37
C GLN A 28 -13.18 -3.89 -8.32
N GLY A 29 -14.39 -4.00 -7.80
CA GLY A 29 -14.85 -5.06 -6.93
C GLY A 29 -15.06 -6.37 -7.67
N ARG A 30 -15.56 -7.39 -6.98
CA ARG A 30 -15.60 -8.76 -7.51
C ARG A 30 -16.58 -8.95 -8.66
N LYS A 31 -17.66 -8.16 -8.71
CA LYS A 31 -18.66 -8.17 -9.78
C LYS A 31 -18.45 -7.01 -10.77
N GLY A 32 -17.30 -6.34 -10.72
CA GLY A 32 -17.00 -5.18 -11.56
C GLY A 32 -17.67 -3.88 -11.09
N GLU A 33 -18.22 -3.87 -9.89
CA GLU A 33 -18.70 -2.66 -9.22
C GLU A 33 -17.52 -1.78 -8.79
N PRO A 34 -17.62 -0.45 -8.88
CA PRO A 34 -16.63 0.43 -8.28
C PRO A 34 -16.66 0.27 -6.75
N LEU A 35 -15.48 0.14 -6.16
CA LEU A 35 -15.29 0.05 -4.71
C LEU A 35 -14.28 1.11 -4.27
N ASP A 36 -14.71 1.97 -3.35
CA ASP A 36 -13.85 2.96 -2.71
C ASP A 36 -12.87 2.26 -1.76
N ILE A 37 -11.61 2.67 -1.80
CA ILE A 37 -10.57 2.18 -0.90
C ILE A 37 -9.82 3.34 -0.28
N ALA A 38 -9.39 3.15 0.96
CA ALA A 38 -8.64 4.13 1.72
C ALA A 38 -7.44 3.46 2.41
N PHE A 39 -6.25 3.94 2.10
CA PHE A 39 -5.02 3.59 2.82
C PHE A 39 -4.65 4.71 3.77
N ARG A 40 -4.23 4.37 4.98
CA ARG A 40 -3.49 5.28 5.86
C ARG A 40 -2.05 4.80 5.95
N PHE A 41 -1.11 5.63 5.51
CA PHE A 41 0.31 5.46 5.76
C PHE A 41 0.74 6.37 6.91
N ALA A 42 1.58 5.85 7.79
CA ALA A 42 2.09 6.56 8.96
C ALA A 42 3.57 6.21 9.21
N PRO A 43 4.33 7.09 9.87
CA PRO A 43 5.64 6.74 10.38
C PRO A 43 5.49 5.63 11.42
N GLY A 44 6.26 4.55 11.27
CA GLY A 44 6.36 3.50 12.26
C GLY A 44 7.39 3.81 13.34
N ASN A 45 7.33 3.06 14.43
CA ASN A 45 8.14 3.33 15.64
C ASN A 45 9.64 3.07 15.43
N THR A 46 10.00 2.24 14.46
CA THR A 46 11.38 1.88 14.12
C THR A 46 11.94 2.68 12.93
N GLY A 47 11.20 3.70 12.47
CA GLY A 47 11.52 4.47 11.27
C GLY A 47 11.06 3.82 9.96
N ALA A 48 10.53 2.59 10.00
CA ALA A 48 9.85 1.97 8.86
C ALA A 48 8.47 2.60 8.64
N LEU A 49 7.96 2.62 7.40
CA LEU A 49 6.58 3.05 7.13
C LEU A 49 5.61 1.97 7.61
N GLU A 50 4.61 2.37 8.39
CA GLU A 50 3.49 1.54 8.80
C GLU A 50 2.20 2.02 8.15
N GLY A 51 1.15 1.22 8.21
CA GLY A 51 -0.13 1.64 7.70
C GLY A 51 -1.21 0.57 7.73
N LYS A 52 -2.38 0.96 7.22
CA LYS A 52 -3.52 0.07 7.09
C LYS A 52 -4.39 0.43 5.90
N LEU A 53 -5.04 -0.57 5.34
CA LEU A 53 -6.20 -0.43 4.46
C LEU A 53 -7.47 -0.46 5.32
N TYR A 54 -8.32 0.54 5.16
CA TYR A 54 -9.64 0.53 5.77
C TYR A 54 -10.58 -0.38 4.99
N GLY A 55 -11.37 -1.18 5.69
CA GLY A 55 -12.45 -1.97 5.14
C GLY A 55 -13.67 -1.95 6.08
N ASP A 56 -14.80 -2.41 5.57
CA ASP A 56 -16.10 -2.29 6.23
C ASP A 56 -16.18 -3.07 7.55
N TYR A 57 -15.51 -4.21 7.63
CA TYR A 57 -15.52 -5.11 8.79
C TYR A 57 -14.24 -5.02 9.64
N GLY A 58 -13.31 -4.14 9.28
CA GLY A 58 -12.02 -4.02 9.95
C GLY A 58 -10.95 -3.40 9.06
N SER A 59 -9.82 -3.04 9.67
CA SER A 59 -8.65 -2.58 8.91
C SER A 59 -7.63 -3.69 8.73
N SER A 60 -7.09 -3.85 7.53
CA SER A 60 -5.98 -4.77 7.26
C SER A 60 -4.66 -4.03 7.36
N LEU A 61 -3.68 -4.61 8.06
CA LEU A 61 -2.36 -4.00 8.22
C LEU A 61 -1.56 -4.08 6.92
N ILE A 62 -0.80 -3.03 6.66
CA ILE A 62 0.23 -3.02 5.62
C ILE A 62 1.47 -3.73 6.17
N GLN A 63 2.02 -4.64 5.37
CA GLN A 63 3.17 -5.50 5.69
C GLN A 63 4.24 -5.39 4.61
N ASP A 64 5.47 -5.78 4.93
CA ASP A 64 6.58 -5.95 3.97
C ASP A 64 6.84 -4.73 3.08
N VAL A 65 6.74 -3.53 3.68
CA VAL A 65 6.91 -2.28 2.95
C VAL A 65 8.35 -2.13 2.48
N ARG A 66 8.51 -1.84 1.19
CA ARG A 66 9.77 -1.47 0.56
C ARG A 66 9.58 -0.20 -0.24
N ILE A 67 10.44 0.78 0.00
CA ILE A 67 10.45 2.06 -0.71
C ILE A 67 11.85 2.26 -1.29
N ALA A 68 11.91 2.52 -2.59
CA ALA A 68 13.15 2.82 -3.31
C ALA A 68 12.92 4.03 -4.21
N GLY A 69 13.34 5.21 -3.73
CA GLY A 69 13.05 6.48 -4.41
C GLY A 69 11.54 6.70 -4.54
N SER A 70 11.05 6.78 -5.78
CA SER A 70 9.61 6.92 -6.08
C SER A 70 8.87 5.59 -6.17
N LEU A 71 9.52 4.44 -6.00
CA LEU A 71 8.87 3.13 -6.10
C LEU A 71 8.45 2.65 -4.71
N ILE A 72 7.27 2.05 -4.65
CA ILE A 72 6.72 1.44 -3.45
C ILE A 72 6.25 0.01 -3.73
N THR A 73 6.50 -0.89 -2.79
CA THR A 73 5.89 -2.21 -2.74
C THR A 73 5.50 -2.54 -1.32
N PHE A 74 4.35 -3.17 -1.13
CA PHE A 74 3.90 -3.67 0.17
C PHE A 74 2.88 -4.78 -0.03
N THR A 75 2.54 -5.48 1.05
CA THR A 75 1.53 -6.53 1.02
C THR A 75 0.43 -6.28 2.05
N ILE A 76 -0.75 -6.81 1.78
CA ILE A 76 -1.88 -6.82 2.71
C ILE A 76 -2.50 -8.22 2.69
N THR A 77 -2.79 -8.74 3.88
CA THR A 77 -3.57 -9.97 4.03
C THR A 77 -4.99 -9.60 4.43
N MET A 78 -5.97 -10.13 3.69
CA MET A 78 -7.40 -9.88 3.96
C MET A 78 -8.22 -11.15 3.74
N GLU A 79 -9.34 -11.21 4.44
CA GLU A 79 -10.31 -12.28 4.29
C GLU A 79 -11.25 -12.00 3.11
N GLU A 80 -11.44 -13.01 2.27
CA GLU A 80 -12.23 -12.95 1.08
C GLU A 80 -13.30 -14.05 1.08
N GLN A 81 -14.57 -13.68 1.09
CA GLN A 81 -15.65 -14.66 0.98
C GLN A 81 -15.81 -15.19 -0.46
N ALA A 82 -15.62 -16.50 -0.67
CA ALA A 82 -15.87 -17.18 -1.93
C ALA A 82 -17.01 -18.20 -1.74
N GLY A 83 -18.25 -17.78 -2.03
CA GLY A 83 -19.43 -18.60 -1.77
C GLY A 83 -19.64 -18.81 -0.27
N ASN A 84 -19.58 -20.07 0.18
CA ASN A 84 -19.73 -20.46 1.58
C ASN A 84 -18.38 -20.57 2.32
N GLU A 85 -17.28 -20.22 1.66
CA GLU A 85 -15.93 -20.34 2.18
C GLU A 85 -15.30 -18.96 2.42
N ILE A 86 -14.50 -18.84 3.47
CA ILE A 86 -13.67 -17.65 3.73
C ILE A 86 -12.23 -18.01 3.36
N ASN A 87 -11.63 -17.20 2.49
CA ASN A 87 -10.24 -17.37 2.08
C ASN A 87 -9.36 -16.29 2.68
N THR A 88 -8.21 -16.67 3.20
CA THR A 88 -7.15 -15.74 3.56
C THR A 88 -6.34 -15.44 2.31
N THR A 89 -6.39 -14.18 1.86
CA THR A 89 -5.78 -13.77 0.60
C THR A 89 -4.73 -12.70 0.83
N ARG A 90 -3.53 -12.95 0.29
CA ARG A 90 -2.40 -12.02 0.31
C ARG A 90 -2.31 -11.27 -1.01
N PHE A 91 -2.44 -9.96 -0.92
CA PHE A 91 -2.27 -9.05 -2.04
C PHE A 91 -0.92 -8.33 -1.94
N ARG A 92 -0.18 -8.31 -3.05
CA ARG A 92 0.95 -7.41 -3.29
C ARG A 92 0.46 -6.18 -4.02
N PHE A 93 0.88 -5.03 -3.52
CA PHE A 93 0.72 -3.74 -4.17
C PHE A 93 2.11 -3.25 -4.59
N SER A 94 2.24 -2.83 -5.84
CA SER A 94 3.48 -2.27 -6.37
C SER A 94 3.17 -1.05 -7.23
N GLY A 95 4.01 -0.03 -7.19
CA GLY A 95 3.71 1.17 -7.93
C GLY A 95 4.66 2.34 -7.70
N ARG A 96 4.17 3.54 -8.03
CA ARG A 96 4.96 4.77 -8.04
C ARG A 96 4.27 5.86 -7.21
N ILE A 97 5.07 6.50 -6.36
CA ILE A 97 4.69 7.66 -5.55
C ILE A 97 4.94 8.92 -6.38
N GLY A 98 3.90 9.72 -6.57
CA GLY A 98 3.95 11.10 -7.04
C GLY A 98 3.70 12.09 -5.90
N ALA A 99 3.67 13.39 -6.21
CA ALA A 99 3.49 14.43 -5.19
C ALA A 99 2.09 14.39 -4.53
N ASP A 100 1.04 14.27 -5.34
CA ASP A 100 -0.36 14.30 -4.89
C ASP A 100 -1.14 13.04 -5.27
N GLU A 101 -0.48 12.09 -5.94
CA GLU A 101 -1.06 10.82 -6.36
C GLU A 101 -0.11 9.64 -6.13
N ILE A 102 -0.67 8.46 -5.94
CA ILE A 102 0.07 7.19 -5.97
C ILE A 102 -0.61 6.30 -6.99
N GLU A 103 0.16 5.81 -7.97
CA GLU A 103 -0.31 4.77 -8.87
C GLU A 103 0.11 3.41 -8.31
N LEU A 104 -0.84 2.50 -8.13
CA LEU A 104 -0.60 1.17 -7.60
C LEU A 104 -1.20 0.13 -8.53
N THR A 105 -0.51 -1.00 -8.64
CA THR A 105 -1.01 -2.24 -9.22
C THR A 105 -1.19 -3.25 -8.10
N ARG A 106 -2.41 -3.80 -7.98
CA ARG A 106 -2.75 -4.91 -7.08
C ARG A 106 -2.59 -6.24 -7.82
N ASP A 107 -1.97 -7.18 -7.12
CA ASP A 107 -1.65 -8.55 -7.55
C ASP A 107 -1.87 -9.49 -6.35
N ARG A 108 -2.39 -10.70 -6.55
CA ARG A 108 -2.78 -11.68 -5.53
C ARG A 108 -1.74 -12.76 -5.60
N GLU A 109 -0.87 -12.75 -4.61
CA GLU A 109 0.24 -13.69 -4.58
C GLU A 109 -0.21 -15.07 -4.12
N LEU A 110 -1.16 -15.11 -3.18
CA LEU A 110 -1.59 -16.33 -2.52
C LEU A 110 -3.02 -16.19 -2.01
N SER A 111 -3.78 -17.29 -2.06
CA SER A 111 -5.08 -17.41 -1.43
C SER A 111 -5.21 -18.82 -0.86
N THR A 112 -5.47 -18.90 0.45
CA THR A 112 -5.70 -20.17 1.16
C THR A 112 -7.08 -20.17 1.78
N THR A 113 -7.66 -21.35 1.93
CA THR A 113 -8.94 -21.51 2.62
C THR A 113 -8.72 -21.34 4.13
N ALA A 114 -9.52 -20.54 4.82
CA ALA A 114 -9.33 -20.27 6.25
C ALA A 114 -9.55 -21.51 7.15
N THR A 115 -10.18 -22.57 6.64
CA THR A 115 -10.50 -23.78 7.42
C THR A 115 -9.32 -24.76 7.52
N ASN A 116 -8.50 -24.91 6.49
CA ASN A 116 -7.40 -25.89 6.48
C ASN A 116 -6.09 -25.38 5.85
N ASP A 117 -6.00 -24.08 5.57
CA ASP A 117 -4.85 -23.43 4.90
C ASP A 117 -4.46 -24.04 3.55
N GLY A 118 -5.33 -24.87 2.96
CA GLY A 118 -5.16 -25.42 1.62
C GLY A 118 -5.34 -24.37 0.53
N PRO A 119 -4.87 -24.64 -0.70
CA PRO A 119 -5.01 -23.70 -1.81
C PRO A 119 -6.49 -23.45 -2.11
N ALA A 120 -6.91 -22.18 -2.09
CA ALA A 120 -8.26 -21.80 -2.44
C ALA A 120 -8.46 -21.86 -3.96
N LYS A 121 -9.69 -22.19 -4.41
CA LYS A 121 -10.07 -21.99 -5.81
C LYS A 121 -10.19 -20.49 -6.09
N VAL A 122 -9.13 -19.92 -6.62
CA VAL A 122 -9.10 -18.51 -7.04
C VAL A 122 -9.63 -18.40 -8.47
N ARG A 123 -10.53 -17.45 -8.73
CA ARG A 123 -10.82 -17.02 -10.10
C ARG A 123 -9.55 -16.40 -10.70
N GLU A 124 -9.34 -16.56 -12.01
CA GLU A 124 -8.22 -15.90 -12.71
C GLU A 124 -8.07 -14.45 -12.25
N GLU A 125 -6.88 -14.15 -11.76
CA GLU A 125 -6.63 -12.82 -11.26
C GLU A 125 -6.40 -11.85 -12.40
N ILE A 126 -7.17 -10.77 -12.38
CA ILE A 126 -6.91 -9.60 -13.21
C ILE A 126 -6.10 -8.64 -12.36
N LYS A 127 -4.80 -8.51 -12.69
CA LYS A 127 -3.97 -7.42 -12.15
C LYS A 127 -4.66 -6.11 -12.44
N GLN A 128 -4.83 -5.30 -11.41
CA GLN A 128 -5.57 -4.05 -11.53
C GLN A 128 -4.69 -2.89 -11.11
N THR A 129 -4.47 -1.96 -12.05
CA THR A 129 -3.82 -0.69 -11.80
C THR A 129 -4.87 0.38 -11.50
N PHE A 130 -4.62 1.19 -10.48
CA PHE A 130 -5.49 2.27 -10.05
C PHE A 130 -4.67 3.39 -9.42
N ARG A 131 -5.32 4.54 -9.21
CA ARG A 131 -4.69 5.72 -8.62
C ARG A 131 -5.35 6.08 -7.31
N LEU A 132 -4.50 6.47 -6.37
CA LEU A 132 -4.90 7.06 -5.10
C LEU A 132 -4.61 8.54 -5.12
N LYS A 133 -5.49 9.33 -4.51
CA LYS A 133 -5.30 10.75 -4.22
C LYS A 133 -5.27 10.97 -2.72
N ARG A 134 -4.48 11.93 -2.28
CA ARG A 134 -4.44 12.27 -0.86
C ARG A 134 -5.76 12.91 -0.42
N LEU A 135 -6.39 12.37 0.63
CA LEU A 135 -7.66 12.87 1.15
C LEU A 135 -7.48 14.21 1.89
N TYR A 136 -6.36 14.40 2.58
CA TYR A 136 -5.93 15.66 3.18
C TYR A 136 -4.40 15.73 3.27
N GLY A 137 -3.80 16.83 2.80
CA GLY A 137 -2.37 17.09 3.00
C GLY A 137 -1.74 18.05 1.99
N ARG A 138 -2.21 19.28 2.00
CA ARG A 138 -1.38 20.49 1.96
C ARG A 138 -2.33 21.62 2.31
N THR A 139 -2.29 22.09 3.56
CA THR A 139 -2.71 23.47 3.80
C THR A 139 -1.77 24.29 2.93
N ARG A 140 -2.25 24.78 1.78
CA ARG A 140 -1.62 25.93 1.15
C ARG A 140 -1.75 27.00 2.21
N THR A 141 -0.66 27.30 2.93
CA THR A 141 -0.55 28.56 3.63
C THR A 141 -0.66 29.61 2.53
N ALA A 142 -1.87 30.09 2.29
CA ALA A 142 -2.08 31.29 1.53
C ALA A 142 -1.39 32.37 2.34
N GLY A 143 -0.18 32.75 1.92
CA GLY A 143 0.49 33.92 2.44
C GLY A 143 -0.43 35.11 2.21
N LEU A 144 -0.87 35.72 3.30
CA LEU A 144 -1.28 37.11 3.37
C LEU A 144 -0.07 37.93 3.83
#